data_AF-A0A8H6SMM0-F1
#
_entry.id   AF-A0A8H6SMM0-F1
#
_cell.length_a   1.000
_cell.length_b   1.000
_cell.length_c   1.000
_cell.angle_alpha   90.00
_cell.angle_beta   90.00
_cell.angle_gamma   90.00
#
_symmetry.space_group_name_H-M   'P 1'
#
loop_
_entity.id
_entity.type
_entity.pdbx_description
1 polymer ?
#
loop_
_entity_poly.entity_id
_entity_poly.type
_entity_poly.pdbx_seq_one_letter_code
_entity_poly.pdbx_strand_id
1 'polypeptide(L)'
;MARLFAIIATLFLASSTVVAAPLDFGKILSKCNLDRFNIVTSLAATGVALAKIDTSDADMAAAVGTAKSGLVSAGEGIGKIALALISGGAPPADARDQTQQGLLNAQQALAGVTANEKTKASLAAAQTKLAKTIQDGNDVVADCQPSA
;
A
#
# COMPACT_ATOMS: atom_id res chain seq x y z
N MET A 1 -7.20 -72.69 12.91
CA MET A 1 -8.06 -72.57 11.72
C MET A 1 -8.97 -71.37 11.91
N ALA A 2 -9.01 -70.49 10.90
CA ALA A 2 -9.97 -69.38 10.70
C ALA A 2 -9.89 -68.25 11.77
N ARG A 3 -9.73 -66.96 11.43
CA ARG A 3 -10.32 -66.22 10.32
C ARG A 3 -9.42 -65.07 9.85
N LEU A 4 -9.16 -65.10 8.55
CA LEU A 4 -8.68 -64.03 7.69
C LEU A 4 -9.88 -63.16 7.28
N PHE A 5 -9.64 -61.90 6.90
CA PHE A 5 -10.50 -60.92 6.19
C PHE A 5 -11.27 -59.84 7.00
N ALA A 6 -10.75 -58.60 6.95
CA ALA A 6 -11.46 -57.33 6.69
C ALA A 6 -10.41 -56.18 6.66
N ILE A 7 -9.82 -55.83 5.50
CA ILE A 7 -10.26 -54.76 4.58
C ILE A 7 -10.19 -53.37 5.28
N ILE A 8 -9.10 -52.60 5.14
CA ILE A 8 -8.83 -51.58 4.10
C ILE A 8 -9.79 -50.37 4.14
N ALA A 9 -9.18 -49.17 4.16
CA ALA A 9 -9.70 -47.85 3.79
C ALA A 9 -10.50 -47.06 4.85
N THR A 10 -9.78 -46.25 5.62
CA THR A 10 -10.28 -44.95 6.11
C THR A 10 -9.30 -43.84 5.72
N LEU A 11 -9.16 -43.64 4.40
CA LEU A 11 -8.75 -42.34 3.85
C LEU A 11 -9.96 -41.40 3.99
N PHE A 12 -10.02 -40.66 5.10
CA PHE A 12 -10.92 -39.51 5.17
C PHE A 12 -10.29 -38.37 4.36
N LEU A 13 -10.80 -38.22 3.14
CA LEU A 13 -10.66 -37.03 2.32
C LEU A 13 -11.16 -35.82 3.13
N ALA A 14 -10.23 -35.03 3.67
CA ALA A 14 -10.52 -33.66 4.05
C ALA A 14 -10.65 -32.85 2.76
N SER A 15 -11.84 -32.88 2.17
CA SER A 15 -12.24 -31.97 1.10
C SER A 15 -12.33 -30.57 1.71
N SER A 16 -11.24 -29.79 1.58
CA SER A 16 -11.26 -28.35 1.73
C SER A 16 -12.17 -27.79 0.64
N THR A 17 -13.47 -27.74 0.88
CA THR A 17 -14.36 -26.91 0.08
C THR A 17 -13.88 -25.48 0.27
N VAL A 18 -13.14 -24.96 -0.70
CA VAL A 18 -13.00 -23.53 -0.89
C VAL A 18 -14.40 -23.04 -1.23
N VAL A 19 -15.20 -22.78 -0.20
CA VAL A 19 -16.38 -21.94 -0.33
C VAL A 19 -15.79 -20.61 -0.76
N ALA A 20 -15.88 -20.30 -2.05
CA ALA A 20 -15.72 -18.95 -2.52
C ALA A 20 -16.76 -18.14 -1.74
N ALA A 21 -16.30 -17.43 -0.70
CA ALA A 21 -17.16 -16.53 0.03
C ALA A 21 -17.81 -15.62 -1.01
N PRO A 22 -19.15 -15.45 -0.99
CA PRO A 22 -19.82 -14.59 -1.95
C PRO A 22 -19.11 -13.24 -1.96
N LEU A 23 -18.78 -12.74 -3.15
CA LEU A 23 -18.17 -11.43 -3.31
C LEU A 23 -19.18 -10.41 -2.78
N ASP A 24 -18.96 -9.96 -1.56
CA ASP A 24 -19.71 -8.88 -0.97
C ASP A 24 -19.23 -7.59 -1.64
N PHE A 25 -19.96 -7.19 -2.69
CA PHE A 25 -19.71 -5.94 -3.39
C PHE A 25 -19.78 -4.72 -2.45
N GLY A 26 -20.51 -4.80 -1.34
CA GLY A 26 -20.53 -3.78 -0.30
C GLY A 26 -19.18 -3.65 0.42
N LYS A 27 -18.46 -4.77 0.63
CA LYS A 27 -17.08 -4.74 1.14
C LYS A 27 -16.09 -4.25 0.08
N ILE A 28 -16.22 -4.69 -1.18
CA ILE A 28 -15.36 -4.23 -2.28
C ILE A 28 -15.49 -2.72 -2.52
N LEU A 29 -16.70 -2.18 -2.41
CA LEU A 29 -17.01 -0.75 -2.55
C LEU A 29 -16.97 0.01 -1.22
N SER A 30 -16.42 -0.57 -0.15
CA SER A 30 -16.17 0.18 1.08
C SER A 30 -15.20 1.32 0.81
N LYS A 31 -15.39 2.47 1.47
CA LYS A 31 -14.52 3.65 1.29
C LYS A 31 -13.04 3.28 1.46
N CYS A 32 -12.71 2.56 2.54
CA CYS A 32 -11.36 2.03 2.75
C CYS A 32 -10.78 1.27 1.55
N ASN A 33 -11.54 0.41 0.86
CA ASN A 33 -11.00 -0.30 -0.30
C ASN A 33 -10.81 0.60 -1.52
N LEU A 34 -11.69 1.58 -1.72
CA LEU A 34 -11.53 2.61 -2.75
C LEU A 34 -10.30 3.48 -2.46
N ASP A 35 -10.13 3.95 -1.23
CA ASP A 35 -9.01 4.81 -0.84
C ASP A 35 -7.68 4.08 -0.95
N ARG A 36 -7.64 2.80 -0.54
CA ARG A 36 -6.48 1.93 -0.74
C ARG A 36 -6.11 1.76 -2.22
N PHE A 37 -7.09 1.70 -3.12
CA PHE A 37 -6.82 1.65 -4.55
C PHE A 37 -6.30 3.01 -5.08
N ASN A 38 -6.92 4.10 -4.64
CA ASN A 38 -6.53 5.47 -5.02
C ASN A 38 -5.09 5.76 -4.61
N ILE A 39 -4.71 5.47 -3.36
CA ILE A 39 -3.35 5.70 -2.89
C ILE A 39 -2.34 4.84 -3.64
N VAL A 40 -2.62 3.58 -3.97
CA VAL A 40 -1.69 2.75 -4.76
C VAL A 40 -1.44 3.38 -6.13
N THR A 41 -2.50 3.88 -6.77
CA THR A 41 -2.40 4.58 -8.05
C THR A 41 -1.59 5.88 -7.92
N SER A 42 -1.82 6.66 -6.87
CA SER A 42 -1.11 7.92 -6.62
C SER A 42 0.35 7.71 -6.20
N LEU A 43 0.65 6.68 -5.42
CA LEU A 43 2.01 6.24 -5.08
C LEU A 43 2.80 5.93 -6.36
N ALA A 44 2.21 5.16 -7.28
CA ALA A 44 2.82 4.83 -8.56
C ALA A 44 3.05 6.10 -9.41
N ALA A 45 2.04 6.98 -9.52
CA ALA A 45 2.15 8.23 -10.26
C ALA A 45 3.24 9.15 -9.71
N THR A 46 3.36 9.24 -8.38
CA THR A 46 4.41 10.01 -7.71
C THR A 46 5.78 9.39 -7.93
N GLY A 47 5.91 8.05 -7.85
CA GLY A 47 7.15 7.34 -8.16
C GLY A 47 7.64 7.61 -9.60
N VAL A 48 6.72 7.61 -10.57
CA VAL A 48 7.01 7.98 -11.96
C VAL A 48 7.44 9.44 -12.08
N ALA A 49 6.80 10.36 -11.36
CA ALA A 49 7.20 11.76 -11.36
C ALA A 49 8.60 11.96 -10.76
N LEU A 50 8.92 11.27 -9.66
CA LEU A 50 10.25 11.27 -9.05
C LEU A 50 11.33 10.73 -10.00
N ALA A 51 11.00 9.72 -10.80
CA ALA A 51 11.94 9.15 -11.78
C ALA A 51 12.29 10.11 -12.94
N LYS A 52 11.51 11.18 -13.14
CA LYS A 52 11.77 12.21 -14.17
C LYS A 52 12.63 13.37 -13.67
N ILE A 53 12.94 13.43 -12.38
CA ILE A 53 13.81 14.47 -11.83
C ILE A 53 15.26 14.16 -12.21
N ASP A 54 15.96 15.15 -12.75
CA ASP A 54 17.40 15.07 -12.98
C ASP A 54 18.11 15.00 -11.62
N THR A 55 18.86 13.91 -11.42
CA THR A 55 19.56 13.57 -10.17
C THR A 55 21.07 13.64 -10.33
N SER A 56 21.56 14.42 -11.30
CA SER A 56 23.00 14.71 -11.45
C SER A 56 23.57 15.52 -10.28
N ASP A 57 22.74 16.28 -9.58
CA ASP A 57 23.07 16.93 -8.32
C ASP A 57 22.92 15.96 -7.14
N ALA A 58 23.90 15.94 -6.24
CA ALA A 58 23.97 14.97 -5.14
C ALA A 58 22.86 15.18 -4.09
N ASP A 59 22.50 16.44 -3.79
CA ASP A 59 21.45 16.76 -2.82
C ASP A 59 20.07 16.38 -3.38
N MET A 60 19.84 16.68 -4.67
CA MET A 60 18.63 16.25 -5.38
C MET A 60 18.53 14.71 -5.45
N ALA A 61 19.63 14.02 -5.77
CA ALA A 61 19.69 12.56 -5.76
C ALA A 61 19.32 11.97 -4.40
N ALA A 62 19.89 12.51 -3.32
CA ALA A 62 19.62 12.06 -1.95
C ALA A 62 18.15 12.29 -1.55
N ALA A 63 17.58 13.45 -1.89
CA ALA A 63 16.18 13.75 -1.60
C ALA A 63 15.21 12.88 -2.40
N VAL A 64 15.46 12.67 -3.69
CA VAL A 64 14.66 11.75 -4.52
C VAL A 64 14.77 10.32 -3.99
N GLY A 65 15.95 9.88 -3.57
CA GLY A 65 16.15 8.57 -2.93
C GLY A 65 15.34 8.41 -1.65
N THR A 66 15.41 9.41 -0.76
CA THR A 66 14.64 9.42 0.49
C THR A 66 13.14 9.45 0.23
N ALA A 67 12.69 10.25 -0.74
CA ALA A 67 11.29 10.31 -1.14
C ALA A 67 10.80 8.95 -1.67
N LYS A 68 11.57 8.28 -2.54
CA LYS A 68 11.24 6.94 -3.02
C LYS A 68 11.15 5.93 -1.87
N SER A 69 12.07 5.97 -0.91
CA SER A 69 12.02 5.11 0.28
C SER A 69 10.76 5.37 1.12
N GLY A 70 10.38 6.64 1.30
CA GLY A 70 9.13 7.02 1.95
C GLY A 70 7.89 6.47 1.24
N LEU A 71 7.83 6.54 -0.09
CA LEU A 71 6.73 5.94 -0.88
C LEU A 71 6.68 4.41 -0.74
N VAL A 72 7.83 3.73 -0.71
CA VAL A 72 7.90 2.28 -0.49
C VAL A 72 7.35 1.92 0.88
N SER A 73 7.83 2.60 1.94
CA SER A 73 7.29 2.41 3.30
C SER A 73 5.79 2.67 3.35
N ALA A 74 5.31 3.69 2.64
CA ALA A 74 3.89 3.99 2.62
C ALA A 74 3.07 2.88 1.95
N GLY A 75 3.57 2.36 0.82
CA GLY A 75 2.97 1.23 0.11
C GLY A 75 3.00 -0.07 0.91
N GLU A 76 4.04 -0.34 1.68
CA GLU A 76 4.10 -1.47 2.62
C GLU A 76 3.01 -1.39 3.69
N GLY A 77 2.77 -0.20 4.26
CA GLY A 77 1.64 0.04 5.17
C GLY A 77 0.30 -0.32 4.52
N ILE A 78 0.06 0.16 3.29
CA ILE A 78 -1.15 -0.19 2.52
C ILE A 78 -1.26 -1.70 2.27
N GLY A 79 -0.13 -2.36 2.00
CA GLY A 79 -0.04 -3.82 1.84
C GLY A 79 -0.43 -4.57 3.11
N LYS A 80 0.01 -4.11 4.29
CA LYS A 80 -0.40 -4.69 5.58
C LYS A 80 -1.89 -4.52 5.84
N ILE A 81 -2.46 -3.34 5.53
CA ILE A 81 -3.91 -3.12 5.61
C ILE A 81 -4.65 -4.08 4.67
N ALA A 82 -4.14 -4.28 3.45
CA ALA A 82 -4.69 -5.24 2.50
C ALA A 82 -4.78 -6.65 3.07
N LEU A 83 -3.66 -7.12 3.60
CA LEU A 83 -3.51 -8.47 4.11
C LEU A 83 -4.45 -8.72 5.29
N ALA A 84 -4.55 -7.76 6.21
CA ALA A 84 -5.46 -7.85 7.35
C ALA A 84 -6.92 -7.99 6.89
N LEU A 85 -7.37 -7.15 5.96
CA LEU A 85 -8.74 -7.17 5.45
C LEU A 85 -9.07 -8.47 4.70
N ILE A 86 -8.16 -8.96 3.86
CA ILE A 86 -8.32 -10.24 3.14
C ILE A 86 -8.39 -11.41 4.13
N SER A 87 -7.66 -11.31 5.25
CA SER A 87 -7.69 -12.31 6.33
C SER A 87 -8.89 -12.14 7.27
N GLY A 88 -9.81 -11.21 6.99
CA GLY A 88 -11.00 -10.93 7.79
C GLY A 88 -10.75 -10.12 9.07
N GLY A 89 -9.53 -9.60 9.26
CA GLY A 89 -9.16 -8.74 10.37
C GLY A 89 -9.47 -7.26 10.12
N ALA A 90 -9.33 -6.45 11.17
CA ALA A 90 -9.43 -5.00 11.06
C ALA A 90 -8.14 -4.39 10.46
N PRO A 91 -8.22 -3.24 9.77
CA PRO A 91 -7.04 -2.47 9.37
C PRO A 91 -6.14 -2.14 10.58
N PRO A 92 -4.86 -2.56 10.57
CA PRO A 92 -3.94 -2.29 11.68
C PRO A 92 -3.62 -0.80 11.80
N ALA A 93 -3.54 -0.29 13.03
CA ALA A 93 -3.22 1.11 13.28
C ALA A 93 -1.78 1.47 12.89
N ASP A 94 -0.82 0.61 13.24
CA ASP A 94 0.59 0.75 12.88
C ASP A 94 0.80 0.80 11.36
N ALA A 95 -0.02 0.08 10.58
CA ALA A 95 0.02 0.11 9.14
C ALA A 95 -0.47 1.45 8.55
N ARG A 96 -1.53 2.03 9.12
CA ARG A 96 -2.00 3.39 8.76
C ARG A 96 -0.94 4.44 9.09
N ASP A 97 -0.36 4.34 10.29
CA ASP A 97 0.69 5.25 10.75
C ASP A 97 1.95 5.14 9.87
N GLN A 98 2.34 3.91 9.49
CA GLN A 98 3.43 3.67 8.55
C GLN A 98 3.16 4.32 7.19
N THR A 99 1.92 4.22 6.68
CA THR A 99 1.50 4.92 5.46
C THR A 99 1.68 6.43 5.59
N GLN A 100 1.15 7.04 6.65
CA GLN A 100 1.24 8.48 6.86
C GLN A 100 2.70 8.94 7.03
N GLN A 101 3.47 8.25 7.86
CA GLN A 101 4.87 8.61 8.13
C GLN A 101 5.74 8.49 6.88
N GLY A 102 5.54 7.46 6.05
CA GLY A 102 6.26 7.31 4.79
C GLY A 102 6.02 8.48 3.82
N LEU A 103 4.77 8.94 3.73
CA LEU A 103 4.40 10.08 2.89
C LEU A 103 4.94 11.41 3.43
N LEU A 104 4.92 11.61 4.75
CA LEU A 104 5.52 12.79 5.39
C LEU A 104 7.03 12.83 5.21
N ASN A 105 7.72 11.68 5.35
CA ASN A 105 9.15 11.59 5.08
C ASN A 105 9.47 11.98 3.63
N ALA A 106 8.66 11.52 2.68
CA ALA A 106 8.84 11.90 1.28
C ALA A 106 8.61 13.39 1.05
N GLN A 107 7.62 13.98 1.71
CA GLN A 107 7.33 15.41 1.61
C GLN A 107 8.49 16.26 2.14
N GLN A 108 8.98 15.92 3.34
CA GLN A 108 10.08 16.62 3.98
C GLN A 108 11.35 16.55 3.13
N ALA A 109 11.66 15.39 2.55
CA ALA A 109 12.81 15.23 1.67
C ALA A 109 12.75 16.15 0.44
N LEU A 110 11.60 16.22 -0.26
CA LEU A 110 11.45 17.06 -1.45
C LEU A 110 11.28 18.55 -1.13
N ALA A 111 10.81 18.90 0.07
CA ALA A 111 10.71 20.29 0.51
C ALA A 111 12.08 20.88 0.89
N GLY A 112 13.04 20.04 1.29
CA GLY A 112 14.37 20.45 1.74
C GLY A 112 15.37 20.76 0.62
N VAL A 113 15.03 20.49 -0.65
CA VAL A 113 15.97 20.67 -1.77
C VAL A 113 15.75 21.95 -2.56
N THR A 114 16.85 22.57 -2.97
CA THR A 114 16.82 23.74 -3.85
C THR A 114 16.82 23.29 -5.31
N ALA A 115 15.79 23.67 -6.07
CA ALA A 115 15.74 23.38 -7.50
C ALA A 115 16.61 24.36 -8.30
N ASN A 116 17.20 23.86 -9.39
CA ASN A 116 17.80 24.68 -10.44
C ASN A 116 16.89 24.68 -11.68
N GLU A 117 17.23 25.44 -12.71
CA GLU A 117 16.39 25.57 -13.91
C GLU A 117 16.11 24.25 -14.64
N LYS A 118 16.98 23.24 -14.52
CA LYS A 118 16.77 21.90 -15.11
C LYS A 118 15.77 21.06 -14.32
N THR A 119 15.74 21.18 -12.99
CA THR A 119 14.93 20.35 -12.09
C THR A 119 13.64 21.01 -11.63
N LYS A 120 13.50 22.34 -11.78
CA LYS A 120 12.36 23.13 -11.28
C LYS A 120 11.00 22.58 -11.69
N ALA A 121 10.81 22.31 -12.98
CA ALA A 121 9.52 21.83 -13.50
C ALA A 121 9.20 20.40 -13.04
N SER A 122 10.19 19.50 -13.06
CA SER A 122 10.00 18.10 -12.66
C SER A 122 9.82 17.95 -11.14
N LEU A 123 10.54 18.75 -10.34
CA LEU A 123 10.33 18.81 -8.89
C LEU A 123 8.93 19.31 -8.54
N ALA A 124 8.47 20.41 -9.14
CA ALA A 124 7.12 20.93 -8.91
C ALA A 124 6.02 19.92 -9.30
N ALA A 125 6.20 19.21 -10.41
CA ALA A 125 5.30 18.14 -10.82
C ALA A 125 5.29 16.97 -9.81
N ALA A 126 6.45 16.56 -9.32
CA ALA A 126 6.56 15.51 -8.30
C ALA A 126 5.91 15.93 -6.98
N GLN A 127 6.14 17.16 -6.51
CA GLN A 127 5.51 17.72 -5.31
C GLN A 127 3.98 17.78 -5.45
N THR A 128 3.46 18.12 -6.64
CA THR A 128 2.02 18.12 -6.91
C THR A 128 1.42 16.71 -6.81
N LYS A 129 2.08 15.71 -7.40
CA LYS A 129 1.64 14.31 -7.31
C LYS A 129 1.74 13.78 -5.88
N LEU A 130 2.81 14.14 -5.17
CA LEU A 130 2.98 13.79 -3.77
C LEU A 130 1.90 14.41 -2.90
N ALA A 131 1.51 15.68 -3.12
CA ALA A 131 0.43 16.32 -2.37
C ALA A 131 -0.90 15.57 -2.55
N LYS A 132 -1.25 15.16 -3.77
CA LYS A 132 -2.42 14.29 -3.99
C LYS A 132 -2.25 12.93 -3.29
N THR A 133 -1.06 12.34 -3.34
CA THR A 133 -0.80 11.05 -2.68
C THR A 133 -0.95 11.16 -1.15
N ILE A 134 -0.57 12.29 -0.56
CA ILE A 134 -0.78 12.59 0.86
C ILE A 134 -2.27 12.70 1.17
N GLN A 135 -3.06 13.35 0.31
CA GLN A 135 -4.52 13.39 0.47
C GLN A 135 -5.11 11.98 0.46
N ASP A 136 -4.80 11.18 -0.55
CA ASP A 136 -5.29 9.79 -0.64
C ASP A 136 -4.81 8.94 0.56
N GLY A 137 -3.64 9.23 1.14
CA GLY A 137 -3.15 8.59 2.36
C GLY A 137 -3.90 9.00 3.61
N ASN A 138 -4.28 10.27 3.73
CA ASN A 138 -5.13 10.74 4.81
C ASN A 138 -6.54 10.14 4.72
N ASP A 139 -7.06 9.94 3.51
CA ASP A 139 -8.34 9.25 3.29
C ASP A 139 -8.27 7.80 3.78
N VAL A 140 -7.17 7.06 3.47
CA VAL A 140 -6.94 5.73 4.07
C VAL A 140 -6.92 5.79 5.59
N VAL A 141 -6.24 6.78 6.19
CA VAL A 141 -6.22 6.91 7.65
C VAL A 141 -7.63 7.13 8.19
N ALA A 142 -8.44 7.97 7.54
CA ALA A 142 -9.79 8.29 7.98
C ALA A 142 -10.77 7.11 7.82
N ASP A 143 -10.74 6.45 6.67
CA ASP A 143 -11.78 5.50 6.26
C ASP A 143 -11.42 4.04 6.52
N CYS A 144 -10.14 3.70 6.67
CA CYS A 144 -9.69 2.35 7.07
C CYS A 144 -9.58 2.19 8.58
N GLN A 145 -10.65 2.49 9.30
CA GLN A 145 -10.73 2.28 10.75
C GLN A 145 -11.30 0.89 11.08
N PRO A 146 -11.02 0.34 12.28
CA PRO A 146 -11.75 -0.83 12.78
C PRO A 146 -13.25 -0.54 12.78
N SER A 147 -14.06 -1.53 12.39
CA SER A 147 -15.52 -1.42 12.51
C SER A 147 -15.89 -1.24 13.98
N ALA A 148 -16.70 -0.23 14.29
CA ALA A 148 -17.26 -0.02 15.63
C ALA A 148 -18.22 -1.14 16.03
#